data_AF-A0A423DV04-F1
#
_entry.id   AF-A0A423DV04-F1
#
_cell.length_a   1.000
_cell.length_b   1.000
_cell.length_c   1.000
_cell.angle_alpha   90.00
_cell.angle_beta   90.00
_cell.angle_gamma   90.00
#
_symmetry.space_group_name_H-M   'P 1'
#
loop_
_entity.id
_entity.type
_entity.pdbx_description
1 polymer ?
#
loop_
_entity_poly.entity_id
_entity_poly.type
_entity_poly.pdbx_seq_one_letter_code
_entity_poly.pdbx_strand_id
1 'polypeptide(L)'
;MKSIAVAVAMLLSLTGCVGATVVLPEKQTYPTSAHRILRLKNITPTVSKSEKSDVTREWCGVTLWVVVVPVPLLLPVCRTYSEVAYGPDIDGDQVVLFNARQTISSPMYACGPMMILAPIIHGYEGNQICGMLR
;
A
#
# COMPACT_ATOMS: atom_id res chain seq x y z
N MET A 1 -41.63 13.76 -13.92
CA MET A 1 -40.31 14.01 -13.28
C MET A 1 -39.76 12.81 -12.51
N LYS A 2 -40.56 12.08 -11.70
CA LYS A 2 -40.11 10.86 -10.99
C LYS A 2 -39.52 9.76 -11.91
N SER A 3 -40.16 9.44 -13.04
CA SER A 3 -39.66 8.38 -13.94
C SER A 3 -38.35 8.72 -14.66
N ILE A 4 -38.07 10.00 -14.88
CA ILE A 4 -36.82 10.44 -15.53
C ILE A 4 -35.66 10.30 -14.55
N ALA A 5 -35.86 10.66 -13.28
CA ALA A 5 -34.86 10.48 -12.24
C ALA A 5 -34.51 8.99 -12.03
N VAL A 6 -35.50 8.10 -12.06
CA VAL A 6 -35.29 6.65 -11.97
C VAL A 6 -34.53 6.12 -13.18
N ALA A 7 -34.90 6.54 -14.39
CA ALA A 7 -34.23 6.11 -15.62
C ALA A 7 -32.77 6.61 -15.69
N VAL A 8 -32.50 7.84 -15.26
CA VAL A 8 -31.15 8.41 -15.21
C VAL A 8 -30.31 7.71 -14.13
N ALA A 9 -30.87 7.40 -12.96
CA ALA A 9 -30.20 6.61 -11.94
C ALA A 9 -29.87 5.19 -12.42
N MET A 10 -30.79 4.56 -13.16
CA MET A 10 -30.57 3.25 -13.79
C MET A 10 -29.45 3.33 -14.85
N LEU A 11 -29.45 4.34 -15.72
CA LEU A 11 -28.41 4.53 -16.74
C LEU A 11 -27.04 4.84 -16.12
N LEU A 12 -26.97 5.63 -15.04
CA LEU A 12 -25.73 5.89 -14.30
C LEU A 12 -25.22 4.63 -13.58
N SER A 13 -26.11 3.73 -13.13
CA SER A 13 -25.72 2.43 -12.60
C SER A 13 -25.22 1.47 -13.69
N LEU A 14 -25.69 1.60 -14.94
CA LEU A 14 -25.26 0.78 -16.07
C LEU A 14 -23.86 1.16 -16.61
N THR A 15 -23.43 2.42 -16.45
CA THR A 15 -22.08 2.88 -16.85
C THR A 15 -21.11 3.03 -15.67
N GLY A 16 -21.63 3.15 -14.45
CA GLY A 16 -20.88 3.32 -13.21
C GLY A 16 -21.10 2.18 -12.21
N CYS A 17 -20.88 0.92 -12.61
CA CYS A 17 -20.81 -0.22 -11.69
C CYS A 17 -19.46 -0.93 -11.72
N VAL A 18 -18.44 -0.28 -12.29
CA VAL A 18 -17.08 -0.82 -12.35
C VAL A 18 -16.21 -0.11 -11.34
N GLY A 19 -15.75 -0.84 -10.34
CA GLY A 19 -14.70 -0.42 -9.42
C GLY A 19 -13.45 -1.25 -9.61
N ALA A 20 -12.32 -0.79 -9.09
CA ALA A 20 -11.10 -1.55 -9.01
C ALA A 20 -10.51 -1.37 -7.61
N THR A 21 -10.10 -2.47 -6.99
CA THR A 21 -9.21 -2.44 -5.84
C THR A 21 -7.84 -2.95 -6.27
N VAL A 22 -6.78 -2.28 -5.83
CA VAL A 22 -5.41 -2.68 -6.12
C VAL A 22 -4.64 -2.86 -4.82
N VAL A 23 -4.00 -4.01 -4.71
CA VAL A 23 -3.12 -4.35 -3.59
C VAL A 23 -1.69 -4.24 -4.09
N LEU A 24 -0.93 -3.30 -3.52
CA LEU A 24 0.45 -3.02 -3.89
C LEU A 24 1.39 -3.34 -2.72
N PRO A 25 2.64 -3.76 -2.97
CA PRO A 25 3.60 -3.98 -1.90
C PRO A 25 4.07 -2.62 -1.35
N GLU A 26 4.00 -2.44 -0.03
CA GLU A 26 4.54 -1.27 0.67
C GLU A 26 5.87 -1.65 1.33
N LYS A 27 6.90 -0.80 1.12
CA LYS A 27 8.20 -0.94 1.81
C LYS A 27 8.26 0.09 2.94
N GLN A 28 8.23 -0.39 4.18
CA GLN A 28 8.41 0.43 5.37
C GLN A 28 9.85 0.33 5.85
N THR A 29 10.47 1.47 6.14
CA THR A 29 11.83 1.57 6.68
C THR A 29 11.80 2.08 8.11
N TYR A 30 12.41 1.32 9.01
CA TYR A 30 12.48 1.61 10.44
C TYR A 30 13.94 1.94 10.80
N PRO A 31 14.23 3.18 11.21
CA PRO A 31 15.55 3.54 11.69
C PRO A 31 15.84 2.85 13.02
N THR A 32 17.07 2.40 13.21
CA THR A 32 17.51 1.81 14.48
C THR A 32 18.04 2.88 15.45
N SER A 33 18.41 2.45 16.65
CA SER A 33 19.11 3.28 17.63
C SER A 33 20.40 3.87 17.08
N ALA A 34 21.20 3.08 16.35
CA ALA A 34 22.45 3.55 15.73
C ALA A 34 22.20 4.68 14.73
N HIS A 35 21.21 4.54 13.86
CA HIS A 35 20.83 5.62 12.94
C HIS A 35 20.40 6.89 13.70
N ARG A 36 19.66 6.75 14.80
CA ARG A 36 19.21 7.89 15.61
C ARG A 36 20.39 8.63 16.24
N ILE A 37 21.43 7.93 16.67
CA ILE A 37 22.66 8.53 17.23
C ILE A 37 23.39 9.35 16.16
N LEU A 38 23.57 8.79 14.96
CA LEU A 38 24.19 9.50 13.84
C LEU A 38 23.42 10.77 13.48
N ARG A 39 22.09 10.68 13.43
CA ARG A 39 21.21 11.83 13.18
C ARG A 39 21.33 12.91 14.26
N LEU A 40 21.42 12.52 15.55
CA LEU A 40 21.63 13.45 16.66
C LEU A 40 22.97 14.19 16.58
N LYS A 41 24.00 13.54 16.02
CA LYS A 41 25.30 14.17 15.76
C LYS A 41 25.41 14.89 14.41
N ASN A 42 24.31 15.01 13.66
CA ASN A 42 24.26 15.60 12.33
C ASN A 42 25.19 14.91 11.31
N ILE A 43 25.39 13.60 11.46
CA ILE A 43 26.17 12.76 10.55
C ILE A 43 25.21 12.05 9.59
N THR A 44 25.50 12.10 8.29
CA THR A 44 24.71 11.39 7.28
C THR A 44 25.08 9.90 7.28
N PRO A 45 24.14 8.99 7.56
CA PRO A 45 24.40 7.55 7.60
C PRO A 45 24.62 7.02 6.19
N THR A 46 25.76 6.35 5.98
CA THR A 46 26.09 5.69 4.71
C THR A 46 25.81 4.21 4.82
N VAL A 47 25.01 3.65 3.92
CA VAL A 47 24.74 2.21 3.88
C VAL A 47 25.92 1.50 3.21
N SER A 48 26.59 0.60 3.93
CA SER A 48 27.73 -0.17 3.43
C SER A 48 27.30 -1.51 2.82
N LYS A 49 26.34 -2.19 3.46
CA LYS A 49 25.83 -3.51 3.07
C LYS A 49 24.33 -3.55 3.32
N SER A 50 23.57 -4.20 2.45
CA SER A 50 22.22 -4.64 2.78
C SER A 50 22.09 -6.16 2.64
N GLU A 51 21.30 -6.75 3.52
CA GLU A 51 21.05 -8.18 3.56
C GLU A 51 19.54 -8.41 3.55
N LYS A 52 19.06 -9.16 2.56
CA LYS A 52 17.65 -9.50 2.41
C LYS A 52 17.42 -10.89 2.98
N SER A 53 16.32 -11.06 3.72
CA SER A 53 15.84 -12.38 4.12
C SER A 53 15.33 -13.17 2.92
N ASP A 54 14.91 -14.40 3.17
CA ASP A 54 14.17 -15.20 2.21
C ASP A 54 12.99 -14.44 1.63
N VAL A 55 12.90 -14.50 0.30
CA VAL A 55 11.86 -13.81 -0.47
C VAL A 55 10.64 -14.71 -0.57
N THR A 56 9.56 -14.31 0.09
CA THR A 56 8.25 -14.93 -0.07
C THR A 56 7.49 -14.31 -1.24
N ARG A 57 6.72 -15.14 -1.94
CA ARG A 57 5.88 -14.73 -3.07
C ARG A 57 4.43 -14.81 -2.65
N GLU A 58 3.73 -13.71 -2.81
CA GLU A 58 2.35 -13.56 -2.41
C GLU A 58 1.58 -12.84 -3.53
N TRP A 59 0.29 -13.12 -3.59
CA TRP A 59 -0.57 -12.54 -4.61
C TRP A 59 -0.83 -11.06 -4.28
N CYS A 60 -0.51 -10.20 -5.22
CA CYS A 60 -0.86 -8.78 -5.20
C CYS A 60 -1.56 -8.48 -6.52
N GLY A 61 -2.67 -7.80 -6.51
CA GLY A 61 -3.42 -7.73 -7.75
C GLY A 61 -4.53 -6.73 -7.75
N VAL A 62 -5.10 -6.62 -8.94
CA VAL A 62 -6.30 -5.84 -9.21
C VAL A 62 -7.50 -6.76 -9.04
N THR A 63 -8.45 -6.36 -8.20
CA THR A 63 -9.79 -6.96 -8.16
C THR A 63 -10.73 -5.99 -8.83
N LEU A 64 -11.33 -6.41 -9.94
CA LEU A 64 -12.35 -5.63 -10.62
C LEU A 64 -13.69 -5.90 -9.94
N TRP A 65 -14.37 -4.85 -9.52
CA TRP A 65 -15.73 -4.95 -8.98
C TRP A 65 -16.71 -4.68 -10.11
N VAL A 66 -17.48 -5.69 -10.49
CA VAL A 66 -18.57 -5.54 -11.47
C VAL A 66 -19.88 -5.67 -10.72
N VAL A 67 -20.57 -4.54 -10.55
CA VAL A 67 -21.83 -4.38 -9.80
C VAL A 67 -21.63 -4.70 -8.30
N VAL A 68 -21.60 -5.97 -7.92
CA VAL A 68 -21.38 -6.46 -6.55
C VAL A 68 -20.42 -7.67 -6.53
N VAL A 69 -20.11 -8.26 -7.69
CA VAL A 69 -19.27 -9.44 -7.78
C VAL A 69 -17.81 -9.01 -7.95
N PRO A 70 -16.93 -9.34 -7.00
CA PRO A 70 -15.49 -9.16 -7.20
C PRO A 70 -15.02 -10.19 -8.22
N VAL A 71 -14.52 -9.71 -9.36
CA VAL A 71 -13.85 -10.51 -10.37
C VAL A 71 -12.35 -10.36 -10.12
N PRO A 72 -11.71 -11.35 -9.49
CA PRO A 72 -10.28 -11.29 -9.26
C PRO A 72 -9.56 -11.44 -10.61
N LEU A 73 -8.86 -10.39 -11.03
CA LEU A 73 -7.96 -10.46 -12.18
C LEU A 73 -6.57 -11.01 -11.77
N LEU A 74 -6.32 -11.09 -10.46
CA LEU A 74 -5.25 -11.83 -9.74
C LEU A 74 -4.04 -12.19 -10.60
N LEU A 75 -3.30 -11.20 -11.09
CA LEU A 75 -1.93 -11.28 -11.62
C LEU A 75 -1.42 -9.82 -11.63
N PRO A 76 -0.34 -9.44 -10.91
CA PRO A 76 0.95 -10.14 -10.77
C PRO A 76 1.23 -10.82 -9.39
N VAL A 77 2.43 -11.37 -9.21
CA VAL A 77 2.92 -11.91 -7.93
C VAL A 77 3.91 -10.91 -7.33
N CYS A 78 3.70 -10.48 -6.08
CA CYS A 78 4.60 -9.58 -5.37
C CYS A 78 5.56 -10.35 -4.47
N ARG A 79 6.67 -9.68 -4.16
CA ARG A 79 7.69 -10.19 -3.25
C ARG A 79 7.52 -9.52 -1.89
N THR A 80 7.47 -10.34 -0.86
CA THR A 80 7.58 -9.90 0.52
C THR A 80 8.93 -10.36 1.07
N TYR A 81 9.60 -9.48 1.80
CA TYR A 81 10.92 -9.73 2.37
C TYR A 81 11.22 -8.72 3.48
N SER A 82 12.10 -9.07 4.40
CA SER A 82 12.78 -8.10 5.26
C SER A 82 14.19 -7.83 4.73
N GLU A 83 14.67 -6.62 4.93
CA GLU A 83 16.00 -6.18 4.52
C GLU A 83 16.63 -5.43 5.67
N VAL A 84 17.86 -5.80 6.01
CA VAL A 84 18.66 -5.15 7.05
C VAL A 84 19.78 -4.39 6.37
N ALA A 85 19.88 -3.08 6.62
CA ALA A 85 20.93 -2.23 6.08
C ALA A 85 21.94 -1.89 7.17
N TYR A 86 23.21 -2.17 6.90
CA TYR A 86 24.35 -1.93 7.75
C TYR A 86 25.10 -0.68 7.31
N GLY A 87 25.81 -0.06 8.24
CA GLY A 87 26.75 1.01 7.95
C GLY A 87 27.61 1.34 9.17
N PRO A 88 28.61 2.21 9.00
CA PRO A 88 29.49 2.60 10.09
C PRO A 88 28.74 3.47 11.11
N ASP A 89 28.94 3.17 12.39
CA ASP A 89 28.56 4.07 13.48
C ASP A 89 29.60 5.22 13.63
N ILE A 90 29.40 6.07 14.63
CA ILE A 90 30.31 7.15 15.01
C ILE A 90 31.76 6.69 15.25
N ASP A 91 31.93 5.45 15.68
CA ASP A 91 33.23 4.84 16.00
C ASP A 91 33.81 4.05 14.81
N GLY A 92 33.10 4.01 13.68
CA GLY A 92 33.50 3.27 12.46
C GLY A 92 33.06 1.80 12.43
N ASP A 93 32.48 1.28 13.51
CA ASP A 93 32.00 -0.09 13.61
C ASP A 93 30.76 -0.35 12.74
N GLN A 94 30.68 -1.54 12.14
CA GLN A 94 29.54 -1.92 11.31
C GLN A 94 28.33 -2.27 12.17
N VAL A 95 27.31 -1.43 12.13
CA VAL A 95 26.06 -1.58 12.88
C VAL A 95 24.86 -1.57 11.96
N VAL A 96 23.74 -2.12 12.43
CA VAL A 96 22.47 -2.06 11.71
C VAL A 96 21.93 -0.63 11.79
N LEU A 97 21.78 0.03 10.66
CA LEU A 97 21.24 1.39 10.55
C LEU A 97 19.73 1.40 10.31
N PHE A 98 19.25 0.49 9.45
CA PHE A 98 17.84 0.43 9.11
C PHE A 98 17.37 -1.01 8.99
N ASN A 99 16.14 -1.24 9.45
CA ASN A 99 15.38 -2.43 9.12
C ASN A 99 14.29 -2.00 8.14
N ALA A 100 14.23 -2.64 6.98
CA ALA A 100 13.15 -2.45 6.04
C ALA A 100 12.30 -3.71 5.97
N ARG A 101 10.99 -3.54 5.84
CA ARG A 101 10.06 -4.65 5.63
C ARG A 101 9.19 -4.32 4.43
N GLN A 102 9.15 -5.24 3.47
CA GLN A 102 8.25 -5.16 2.34
C GLN A 102 7.12 -6.16 2.54
N THR A 103 5.90 -5.66 2.70
CA THR A 103 4.70 -6.45 2.94
C THR A 103 3.60 -6.10 1.95
N ILE A 104 2.66 -7.03 1.72
CA ILE A 104 1.48 -6.82 0.86
C ILE A 104 0.27 -6.34 1.67
N SER A 105 0.44 -6.12 2.98
CA SER A 105 -0.60 -5.52 3.81
C SER A 105 -0.59 -4.00 3.65
N SER A 106 -1.79 -3.45 3.35
CA SER A 106 -2.25 -2.05 3.58
C SER A 106 -1.25 -0.94 3.25
N PRO A 107 -1.49 -0.07 2.25
CA PRO A 107 -2.82 0.36 1.81
C PRO A 107 -3.41 -0.44 0.64
N MET A 108 -4.68 -0.84 0.78
CA MET A 108 -5.48 -1.30 -0.36
C MET A 108 -6.09 -0.07 -1.02
N TYR A 109 -5.74 0.22 -2.26
CA TYR A 109 -6.33 1.33 -2.98
C TYR A 109 -7.62 0.87 -3.62
N ALA A 110 -8.68 1.66 -3.50
CA ALA A 110 -9.98 1.34 -4.04
C ALA A 110 -10.52 2.55 -4.78
N CYS A 111 -10.94 2.34 -6.02
CA CYS A 111 -11.59 3.33 -6.86
C CYS A 111 -12.89 2.76 -7.40
N GLY A 112 -13.97 3.52 -7.31
CA GLY A 112 -15.21 3.14 -7.94
C GLY A 112 -16.43 3.85 -7.39
N PRO A 113 -17.57 3.67 -8.06
CA PRO A 113 -18.85 4.26 -7.70
C PRO A 113 -19.37 3.74 -6.35
N MET A 114 -18.96 2.52 -5.95
CA MET A 114 -19.24 1.97 -4.62
C MET A 114 -18.44 2.64 -3.49
N MET A 115 -17.39 3.42 -3.81
CA MET A 115 -16.58 4.12 -2.81
C MET A 115 -17.27 5.35 -2.20
N ILE A 116 -18.47 5.70 -2.66
CA ILE A 116 -19.29 6.76 -2.06
C ILE A 116 -19.58 6.46 -0.58
N LEU A 117 -19.70 5.17 -0.20
CA LEU A 117 -19.89 4.75 1.20
C LEU A 117 -18.56 4.49 1.94
N ALA A 118 -17.41 4.50 1.25
CA ALA A 118 -16.12 4.22 1.87
C ALA A 118 -15.70 5.20 2.98
N PRO A 119 -16.06 6.51 2.95
CA PRO A 119 -15.77 7.45 4.04
C PRO A 119 -16.40 7.10 5.39
N ILE A 120 -17.35 6.16 5.43
CA ILE A 120 -17.96 5.67 6.68
C ILE A 120 -17.06 4.62 7.35
N ILE A 121 -16.15 4.00 6.59
CA ILE A 121 -15.25 2.95 7.07
C ILE A 121 -14.06 3.59 7.79
N HIS A 122 -13.78 3.17 9.02
CA HIS A 122 -12.59 3.60 9.76
C HIS A 122 -11.31 3.18 9.03
N GLY A 123 -10.36 4.10 8.90
CA GLY A 123 -9.11 3.88 8.17
C GLY A 123 -9.18 4.20 6.67
N TYR A 124 -10.32 4.64 6.15
CA TYR A 124 -10.41 5.16 4.78
C TYR A 124 -9.82 6.57 4.69
N GLU A 125 -8.81 6.73 3.83
CA GLU A 125 -8.25 8.02 3.46
C GLU A 125 -8.47 8.23 1.95
N GLY A 126 -9.32 9.19 1.60
CA GLY A 126 -9.62 9.48 0.19
C GLY A 126 -10.87 10.31 -0.02
N ASN A 127 -11.30 10.41 -1.27
CA ASN A 127 -12.52 11.09 -1.67
C ASN A 127 -13.65 10.08 -1.92
N GLN A 128 -14.77 10.50 -2.50
CA GLN A 128 -15.96 9.65 -2.70
C GLN A 128 -15.87 8.72 -3.91
N ILE A 129 -14.75 8.77 -4.64
CA ILE A 129 -14.51 8.05 -5.90
C ILE A 129 -13.30 7.13 -5.78
N CYS A 130 -12.25 7.57 -5.08
CA CYS A 130 -10.98 6.88 -4.90
C CYS A 130 -10.39 7.17 -3.53
N GLY A 131 -9.75 6.16 -2.95
CA GLY A 131 -9.01 6.29 -1.70
C GLY A 131 -8.22 5.04 -1.38
N MET A 132 -7.70 5.02 -0.17
CA MET A 132 -6.98 3.88 0.38
C MET A 132 -7.56 3.46 1.71
N LEU A 133 -7.57 2.16 1.94
CA LEU A 133 -7.90 1.53 3.21
C LEU A 133 -6.59 1.18 3.90
N ARG A 134 -6.35 1.82 5.04
CA ARG A 134 -5.14 1.65 5.86
C ARG A 134 -5.39 0.73 7.04
#